data_AF-A0A9X6ZPQ1-F1
#
_entry.id   AF-A0A9X6ZPQ1-F1
#
_cell.length_a   1.000
_cell.length_b   1.000
_cell.length_c   1.000
_cell.angle_alpha   90.00
_cell.angle_beta   90.00
_cell.angle_gamma   90.00
#
_symmetry.space_group_name_H-M   'P 1'
#
loop_
_entity.id
_entity.type
_entity.pdbx_description
1 polymer ?
#
loop_
_entity_poly.entity_id
_entity_poly.type
_entity_poly.pdbx_seq_one_letter_code
_entity_poly.pdbx_strand_id
1 'polypeptide(L)'
;MKHTVSREIGLALDCAIREFTLEEVLDVPKRFNRWNNECEPLNEISTYQLAQYIIEGYTYPKSKEEKIDSFVDWFQNYNEHIPYPTKNSSYRRGRRQVLEEIEKKLVELNLLELETEME
;
A
#
# COMPACT_ATOMS: atom_id res chain seq x y z
N MET A 1 2.46 -15.42 -3.34
CA MET A 1 2.19 -15.22 -1.90
C MET A 1 3.08 -14.06 -1.48
N LYS A 2 2.56 -13.02 -0.83
CA LYS A 2 3.39 -11.84 -0.52
C LYS A 2 4.43 -12.17 0.55
N HIS A 3 5.62 -11.57 0.44
CA HIS A 3 6.70 -11.74 1.41
C HIS A 3 6.51 -10.82 2.60
N THR A 4 6.52 -11.37 3.82
CA THR A 4 6.55 -10.53 5.03
C THR A 4 7.98 -10.07 5.29
N VAL A 5 8.20 -8.76 5.33
CA VAL A 5 9.51 -8.14 5.56
C VAL A 5 9.50 -7.26 6.81
N SER A 6 10.68 -6.89 7.30
CA SER A 6 10.79 -5.92 8.40
C SER A 6 10.24 -4.56 7.96
N ARG A 7 9.87 -3.71 8.93
CA ARG A 7 9.37 -2.36 8.64
C ARG A 7 10.40 -1.52 7.89
N GLU A 8 11.67 -1.60 8.29
CA GLU A 8 12.77 -0.86 7.68
C GLU A 8 12.96 -1.24 6.21
N ILE A 9 12.98 -2.54 5.90
CA ILE A 9 13.06 -3.03 4.51
C ILE A 9 11.83 -2.62 3.71
N GLY A 10 10.64 -2.73 4.30
CA GLY A 10 9.39 -2.34 3.65
C GLY A 10 9.34 -0.86 3.27
N LEU A 11 9.73 0.03 4.18
CA LEU A 11 9.82 1.46 3.92
C LEU A 11 10.89 1.80 2.87
N ALA A 12 12.04 1.12 2.94
CA ALA A 12 13.11 1.30 1.97
C ALA A 12 12.71 0.86 0.55
N LEU A 13 11.93 -0.23 0.43
CA LEU A 13 11.34 -0.68 -0.82
C LEU A 13 10.30 0.32 -1.37
N ASP A 14 9.39 0.80 -0.51
CA ASP A 14 8.40 1.82 -0.90
C ASP A 14 9.09 3.10 -1.39
N CYS A 15 10.18 3.50 -0.73
CA CYS A 15 10.99 4.64 -1.15
C CYS A 15 11.64 4.41 -2.52
N ALA A 16 12.30 3.26 -2.71
CA ALA A 16 12.96 2.92 -3.97
C ALA A 16 11.97 2.86 -5.15
N ILE A 17 10.78 2.27 -4.97
CA ILE A 17 9.77 2.16 -6.02
C ILE A 17 9.16 3.53 -6.39
N ARG A 18 9.07 4.43 -5.42
CA ARG A 18 8.56 5.79 -5.65
C ARG A 18 9.56 6.68 -6.39
N GLU A 19 10.86 6.50 -6.12
CA GLU A 19 11.92 7.33 -6.69
C GLU A 19 12.47 6.81 -8.02
N PHE A 20 12.39 5.50 -8.26
CA PHE A 20 13.01 4.84 -9.40
C PHE A 20 12.00 3.98 -10.17
N THR A 21 12.27 3.78 -11.46
CA THR A 21 11.59 2.73 -12.22
C THR A 21 11.99 1.35 -11.70
N LEU A 22 11.15 0.35 -11.95
CA LEU A 22 11.38 -1.03 -11.50
C LEU A 22 12.73 -1.60 -11.98
N GLU A 23 13.11 -1.25 -13.21
CA GLU A 23 14.40 -1.64 -13.80
C GLU A 23 15.58 -0.94 -13.09
N GLU A 24 15.44 0.35 -12.80
CA GLU A 24 16.46 1.14 -12.09
C GLU A 24 16.68 0.64 -10.66
N VAL A 25 15.62 0.21 -9.96
CA VAL A 25 15.77 -0.38 -8.61
C VAL A 25 16.69 -1.61 -8.65
N LEU A 26 16.59 -2.45 -9.68
CA LEU A 26 17.45 -3.62 -9.83
C LEU A 26 18.85 -3.29 -10.38
N ASP A 27 19.00 -2.14 -11.02
CA ASP A 27 20.26 -1.66 -11.60
C ASP A 27 21.10 -0.84 -10.60
N VAL A 28 20.51 -0.27 -9.54
CA VAL A 28 21.25 0.49 -8.53
C VAL A 28 22.39 -0.31 -7.90
N PRO A 29 22.22 -1.58 -7.45
CA PRO A 29 23.33 -2.38 -6.94
C PRO A 29 24.40 -2.72 -7.98
N LYS A 30 24.09 -2.58 -9.29
CA LYS A 30 25.06 -2.81 -10.37
C LYS A 30 25.88 -1.56 -10.69
N ARG A 31 25.28 -0.37 -10.56
CA ARG A 31 25.90 0.93 -10.89
C ARG A 31 26.53 1.59 -9.68
N PHE A 32 25.93 1.42 -8.51
CA PHE A 32 26.38 1.91 -7.23
C PHE A 32 26.71 0.70 -6.36
N ASN A 33 27.83 0.76 -5.64
CA ASN A 33 28.22 -0.34 -4.77
C ASN A 33 27.16 -0.64 -3.68
N ARG A 34 26.32 0.36 -3.32
CA ARG A 34 25.30 0.31 -2.25
C ARG A 34 24.19 1.35 -2.45
N TRP A 35 23.04 1.07 -1.85
CA TRP A 35 21.96 2.03 -1.58
C TRP A 35 22.35 3.01 -0.48
N ASN A 36 21.73 4.20 -0.46
CA ASN A 36 21.98 5.26 0.52
C ASN A 36 20.66 5.83 1.06
N ASN A 37 20.75 6.63 2.14
CA ASN A 37 19.63 7.33 2.77
C ASN A 37 18.49 6.39 3.17
N GLU A 38 17.24 6.75 2.86
CA GLU A 38 16.02 5.99 3.16
C GLU A 38 16.00 4.59 2.52
N CYS A 39 16.84 4.36 1.49
CA CYS A 39 17.01 3.05 0.85
C CYS A 39 18.19 2.24 1.41
N GLU A 40 19.00 2.77 2.33
CA GLU A 40 20.16 2.06 2.92
C GLU A 40 19.83 0.65 3.46
N PRO A 41 18.65 0.40 4.09
CA PRO A 41 18.30 -0.95 4.54
C PRO A 41 18.30 -2.01 3.44
N LEU A 42 18.11 -1.64 2.17
CA LEU A 42 18.15 -2.59 1.05
C LEU A 42 19.53 -3.22 0.83
N ASN A 43 20.58 -2.67 1.42
CA ASN A 43 21.92 -3.25 1.38
C ASN A 43 22.06 -4.55 2.19
N GLU A 44 21.11 -4.83 3.08
CA GLU A 44 21.12 -6.04 3.91
C GLU A 44 20.58 -7.27 3.17
N ILE A 45 19.92 -7.06 2.03
CA ILE A 45 19.30 -8.12 1.22
C ILE A 45 20.00 -8.26 -0.13
N SER A 46 19.97 -9.47 -0.68
CA SER A 46 20.55 -9.72 -2.00
C SER A 46 19.71 -9.11 -3.12
N THR A 47 20.33 -8.81 -4.26
CA THR A 47 19.61 -8.35 -5.48
C THR A 47 18.51 -9.33 -5.90
N TYR A 48 18.72 -10.63 -5.66
CA TYR A 48 17.71 -11.65 -5.95
C TYR A 48 16.48 -11.51 -5.03
N GLN A 49 16.68 -11.34 -3.73
CA GLN A 49 15.58 -11.11 -2.78
C GLN A 49 14.84 -9.80 -3.07
N LEU A 50 15.58 -8.75 -3.42
CA LEU A 50 15.00 -7.47 -3.86
C LEU A 50 14.06 -7.68 -5.05
N ALA A 51 14.52 -8.41 -6.08
CA ALA A 51 13.69 -8.73 -7.25
C ALA A 51 12.46 -9.58 -6.88
N GLN A 52 12.60 -10.57 -5.99
CA GLN A 52 11.47 -11.36 -5.52
C GLN A 52 10.42 -10.50 -4.82
N TYR A 53 10.82 -9.60 -3.92
CA TYR A 53 9.88 -8.72 -3.22
C TYR A 53 9.14 -7.81 -4.20
N ILE A 54 9.83 -7.26 -5.19
CA ILE A 54 9.24 -6.37 -6.18
C ILE A 54 8.25 -7.11 -7.09
N ILE A 55 8.60 -8.32 -7.57
CA ILE A 55 7.79 -9.09 -8.52
C ILE A 55 6.60 -9.77 -7.83
N GLU A 56 6.86 -10.42 -6.69
CA GLU A 56 5.86 -11.24 -5.99
C GLU A 56 5.06 -10.43 -4.96
N GLY A 57 5.53 -9.23 -4.63
CA GLY A 57 4.95 -8.33 -3.65
C GLY A 57 5.41 -8.63 -2.23
N TYR A 58 5.34 -7.61 -1.38
CA TYR A 58 5.72 -7.68 0.04
C TYR A 58 4.67 -7.03 0.94
N THR A 59 4.73 -7.34 2.23
CA THR A 59 3.96 -6.74 3.32
C THR A 59 4.87 -6.49 4.51
N TYR A 60 4.58 -5.44 5.27
CA TYR A 60 5.33 -5.11 6.48
C TYR A 60 4.43 -4.40 7.50
N PRO A 61 4.81 -4.36 8.79
CA PRO A 61 4.03 -3.70 9.81
C PRO A 61 3.96 -2.19 9.57
N LYS A 62 2.78 -1.69 9.18
CA LYS A 62 2.49 -0.25 9.08
C LYS A 62 1.94 0.27 10.41
N SER A 63 2.42 1.45 10.81
CA SER A 63 1.86 2.24 11.90
C SER A 63 0.41 2.66 11.60
N LYS A 64 -0.30 3.11 12.63
CA LYS A 64 -1.68 3.58 12.48
C LYS A 64 -1.76 4.82 11.56
N GLU A 65 -0.80 5.71 11.66
CA GLU A 65 -0.71 6.94 10.84
C GLU A 65 -0.52 6.60 9.36
N GLU A 66 0.45 5.76 9.02
CA GLU A 66 0.70 5.33 7.63
C GLU A 66 -0.52 4.62 7.00
N LYS A 67 -1.30 3.89 7.82
CA LYS A 67 -2.56 3.26 7.38
C LYS A 67 -3.63 4.30 7.11
N ILE A 68 -3.75 5.32 7.96
CA ILE A 68 -4.69 6.44 7.76
C ILE A 68 -4.34 7.19 6.48
N ASP A 69 -3.07 7.51 6.27
CA ASP A 69 -2.61 8.21 5.06
C ASP A 69 -2.94 7.38 3.80
N SER A 70 -2.66 6.08 3.84
CA SER A 70 -3.03 5.15 2.75
C SER A 70 -4.54 5.13 2.47
N PHE A 71 -5.37 5.27 3.51
CA PHE A 71 -6.82 5.36 3.36
C PHE A 71 -7.25 6.69 2.73
N VAL A 72 -6.66 7.81 3.17
CA VAL A 72 -6.96 9.15 2.64
C VAL A 72 -6.62 9.22 1.15
N ASP A 73 -5.44 8.75 0.75
CA ASP A 73 -5.00 8.71 -0.64
C ASP A 73 -5.96 7.86 -1.50
N TRP A 74 -6.33 6.67 -1.01
CA TRP A 74 -7.29 5.82 -1.68
C TRP A 74 -8.66 6.50 -1.81
N PHE A 75 -9.15 7.16 -0.76
CA PHE A 75 -10.47 7.78 -0.77
C PHE A 75 -10.54 8.99 -1.72
N GLN A 76 -9.46 9.77 -1.81
CA GLN A 76 -9.35 10.85 -2.80
C GLN A 76 -9.43 10.29 -4.22
N ASN A 77 -8.61 9.29 -4.53
CA ASN A 77 -8.60 8.64 -5.84
C ASN A 77 -9.95 7.97 -6.18
N TYR A 78 -10.57 7.29 -5.20
CA TYR A 78 -11.88 6.68 -5.36
C TYR A 78 -12.96 7.71 -5.72
N ASN A 79 -12.97 8.86 -5.05
CA ASN A 79 -13.95 9.92 -5.34
C ASN A 79 -13.74 10.58 -6.70
N GLU A 80 -12.50 10.65 -7.20
CA GLU A 80 -12.20 11.15 -8.54
C GLU A 80 -12.79 10.25 -9.64
N HIS A 81 -12.73 8.93 -9.44
CA HIS A 81 -13.17 7.95 -10.44
C HIS A 81 -14.63 7.51 -10.30
N ILE A 82 -15.18 7.59 -9.08
CA ILE A 82 -16.55 7.21 -8.75
C ILE A 82 -17.19 8.38 -7.98
N PRO A 83 -17.52 9.49 -8.68
CA PRO A 83 -18.12 10.64 -8.03
C PRO A 83 -19.49 10.26 -7.45
N TYR A 84 -19.73 10.71 -6.22
CA TYR A 84 -20.97 10.46 -5.50
C TYR A 84 -22.19 10.83 -6.37
N PRO A 85 -23.13 9.90 -6.63
CA PRO A 85 -24.33 10.24 -7.39
C PRO A 85 -25.12 11.28 -6.60
N THR A 86 -25.51 12.40 -7.21
CA THR A 86 -26.04 13.55 -6.48
C THR A 86 -27.57 13.62 -6.39
N LYS A 87 -28.38 12.88 -7.19
CA LYS A 87 -29.86 12.85 -7.11
C LYS A 87 -30.53 11.53 -7.58
N ASN A 88 -31.73 11.22 -7.04
CA ASN A 88 -32.74 10.17 -7.36
C ASN A 88 -32.66 8.82 -6.59
N SER A 89 -33.63 7.89 -6.74
CA SER A 89 -33.69 6.62 -5.99
C SER A 89 -32.44 5.73 -6.14
N SER A 90 -31.69 5.89 -7.23
CA SER A 90 -30.33 5.37 -7.46
C SER A 90 -29.31 5.85 -6.42
N TYR A 91 -29.56 7.00 -5.78
CA TYR A 91 -28.75 7.62 -4.73
C TYR A 91 -28.65 6.76 -3.48
N ARG A 92 -29.75 6.14 -3.02
CA ARG A 92 -29.72 5.29 -1.81
C ARG A 92 -28.89 4.03 -2.05
N ARG A 93 -29.03 3.42 -3.23
CA ARG A 93 -28.25 2.23 -3.61
C ARG A 93 -26.77 2.57 -3.85
N GLY A 94 -26.48 3.67 -4.55
CA GLY A 94 -25.11 4.15 -4.77
C GLY A 94 -24.42 4.56 -3.47
N ARG A 95 -25.12 5.25 -2.56
CA ARG A 95 -24.59 5.61 -1.24
C ARG A 95 -24.25 4.38 -0.40
N ARG A 96 -25.11 3.36 -0.41
CA ARG A 96 -24.84 2.10 0.30
C ARG A 96 -23.60 1.41 -0.26
N GLN A 97 -23.48 1.32 -1.58
CA GLN A 97 -22.30 0.73 -2.23
C GLN A 97 -21.00 1.48 -1.88
N VAL A 98 -21.02 2.81 -1.91
CA VAL A 98 -19.84 3.60 -1.52
C VAL A 98 -19.46 3.37 -0.05
N LEU A 99 -20.45 3.31 0.84
CA LEU A 99 -20.20 2.99 2.26
C LEU A 99 -19.62 1.59 2.45
N GLU A 100 -20.16 0.59 1.74
CA GLU A 100 -19.64 -0.80 1.76
C GLU A 100 -18.18 -0.86 1.26
N GLU A 101 -17.81 -0.10 0.23
CA GLU A 101 -16.43 -0.04 -0.26
C GLU A 101 -15.48 0.68 0.73
N ILE A 102 -15.93 1.76 1.36
CA ILE A 102 -15.17 2.44 2.42
C ILE A 102 -14.93 1.50 3.60
N GLU A 103 -15.98 0.80 4.05
CA GLU A 103 -15.92 -0.15 5.16
C GLU A 103 -14.93 -1.29 4.88
N LYS A 104 -15.02 -1.91 3.70
CA LYS A 104 -14.05 -2.91 3.24
C LYS A 104 -12.62 -2.38 3.30
N LYS A 105 -12.38 -1.15 2.83
CA LYS A 105 -11.04 -0.57 2.83
C LYS A 105 -10.51 -0.30 4.24
N LEU A 106 -11.36 0.18 5.14
CA LEU A 106 -11.00 0.38 6.54
C LEU A 106 -10.65 -0.95 7.24
N VAL A 107 -11.38 -2.02 6.95
CA VAL A 107 -11.09 -3.37 7.46
C VAL A 107 -9.79 -3.92 6.88
N GLU A 108 -9.57 -3.79 5.56
CA GLU A 108 -8.32 -4.21 4.90
C GLU A 108 -7.09 -3.56 5.54
N LEU A 109 -7.22 -2.30 5.96
CA LEU A 109 -6.14 -1.55 6.62
C LEU A 109 -6.05 -1.79 8.13
N ASN A 110 -6.93 -2.61 8.71
CA ASN A 110 -7.10 -2.79 10.16
C ASN A 110 -7.30 -1.43 10.87
N LEU A 111 -8.09 -0.54 10.28
CA LEU A 111 -8.51 0.75 10.84
C LEU A 111 -9.92 0.70 11.43
N LEU A 112 -10.70 -0.30 11.06
CA LEU A 112 -11.99 -0.63 11.64
C LEU A 112 -11.96 -2.10 12.05
N GLU A 113 -12.24 -2.37 13.31
CA GLU A 113 -12.59 -3.72 13.77
C GLU A 113 -14.09 -3.86 13.53
N LEU A 114 -14.48 -4.73 12.61
CA LEU A 114 -15.88 -5.14 12.55
C LEU A 114 -16.12 -6.02 13.77
N GLU A 115 -17.00 -5.57 14.67
CA GLU A 115 -17.65 -6.49 15.59
C GLU A 115 -18.38 -7.51 14.71
N THR A 116 -17.79 -8.70 14.53
CA THR A 116 -18.57 -9.85 14.12
C THR A 116 -19.62 -10.03 15.19
N GLU A 117 -20.85 -9.62 14.91
CA GLU A 117 -22.02 -10.04 15.68
C GLU A 117 -21.95 -11.56 15.77
N MET A 118 -21.59 -12.04 16.97
CA MET A 118 -21.79 -13.43 17.34
C MET A 118 -23.30 -13.62 17.46
N GLU A 119 -23.92 -14.11 16.38
CA GLU A 119 -25.18 -14.86 16.46
C GLU A 119 -24.91 -16.37 16.46
#